data_AF-A0A6A7KIJ9-F1
#
_entry.id   AF-A0A6A7KIJ9-F1
#
_cell.length_a   1.000
_cell.length_b   1.000
_cell.length_c   1.000
_cell.angle_alpha   90.00
_cell.angle_beta   90.00
_cell.angle_gamma   90.00
#
_symmetry.space_group_name_H-M   'P 1'
#
loop_
_entity.id
_entity.type
_entity.pdbx_description
1 polymer ?
#
loop_
_entity_poly.entity_id
_entity_poly.type
_entity_poly.pdbx_seq_one_letter_code
_entity_poly.pdbx_strand_id
1 'polypeptide(L)'
;MVLSFKPVWFDSLGSKSSCVFVKTPDISILIDPGVAIMHPSFPATEEEKIEWLIEGEKAIKKASEKADIIVISHYHYDHYFPSDLDMYGEKHS
;
A
#
# COMPACT_ATOMS: atom_id res chain seq x y z
N MET A 1 -10.55 -17.42 12.75
CA MET A 1 -9.56 -17.50 11.66
C MET A 1 -8.17 -17.40 12.30
N VAL A 2 -7.12 -18.03 11.76
CA VAL A 2 -5.75 -17.87 12.29
C VAL A 2 -5.14 -16.57 11.75
N LEU A 3 -4.24 -15.95 12.51
CA LEU A 3 -3.43 -14.79 12.09
C LEU A 3 -2.79 -15.04 10.72
N SER A 4 -2.92 -14.08 9.79
CA SER A 4 -2.28 -14.15 8.48
C SER A 4 -1.67 -12.81 8.05
N PHE A 5 -0.64 -12.90 7.21
CA PHE A 5 0.10 -11.78 6.67
C PHE A 5 0.15 -11.91 5.16
N LYS A 6 -0.23 -10.84 4.45
CA LYS A 6 -0.19 -10.78 3.00
C LYS A 6 0.57 -9.54 2.55
N PRO A 7 1.73 -9.71 1.87
CA PRO A 7 2.34 -8.63 1.11
C PRO A 7 1.36 -8.08 0.06
N VAL A 8 1.08 -6.78 0.09
CA VAL A 8 0.18 -6.11 -0.86
C VAL A 8 0.99 -5.52 -2.01
N TRP A 9 1.98 -4.69 -1.70
CA TRP A 9 2.89 -4.12 -2.70
C TRP A 9 4.25 -3.80 -2.09
N PHE A 10 5.33 -3.99 -2.86
CA PHE A 10 6.72 -3.84 -2.43
C PHE A 10 7.61 -3.40 -3.59
N ASP A 11 8.80 -2.88 -3.26
CA ASP A 11 9.85 -2.50 -4.22
C ASP A 11 10.14 -3.56 -5.28
N SER A 12 10.08 -4.85 -4.90
CA SER A 12 10.30 -5.98 -5.82
C SER A 12 9.23 -6.10 -6.91
N LEU A 13 8.11 -5.38 -6.80
CA LEU A 13 7.02 -5.32 -7.78
C LEU A 13 7.08 -4.05 -8.63
N GLY A 14 8.18 -3.28 -8.58
CA GLY A 14 8.42 -2.18 -9.52
C GLY A 14 8.06 -0.78 -9.02
N SER A 15 7.60 -0.64 -7.76
CA SER A 15 7.32 0.67 -7.14
C SER A 15 7.75 0.67 -5.68
N LYS A 16 8.24 1.80 -5.17
CA LYS A 16 8.63 1.96 -3.76
C LYS A 16 7.41 1.75 -2.87
N SER A 17 7.43 0.75 -1.98
CA SER A 17 6.32 0.43 -1.08
C SER A 17 6.74 -0.60 -0.02
N SER A 18 6.01 -0.62 1.10
CA SER A 18 6.14 -1.66 2.14
C SER A 18 4.78 -2.11 2.68
N CYS A 19 3.79 -2.22 1.79
CA CYS A 19 2.40 -2.38 2.20
C CYS A 19 2.05 -3.84 2.55
N VAL A 20 1.53 -4.06 3.77
CA VAL A 20 1.16 -5.39 4.28
C VAL A 20 -0.28 -5.39 4.80
N PHE A 21 -1.06 -6.38 4.38
CA PHE A 21 -2.38 -6.65 4.94
C PHE A 21 -2.28 -7.77 5.98
N VAL A 22 -2.68 -7.49 7.20
CA VAL A 22 -2.71 -8.42 8.33
C VAL A 22 -4.16 -8.75 8.65
N LYS A 23 -4.47 -10.04 8.78
CA LYS A 23 -5.80 -10.49 9.21
C LYS A 23 -5.68 -11.22 10.53
N THR A 24 -6.42 -10.76 11.53
CA THR A 24 -6.57 -11.41 12.84
C THR A 24 -7.95 -12.09 12.90
N PRO A 25 -8.30 -12.82 13.98
CA PRO A 25 -9.64 -13.37 14.14
C PRO A 25 -10.73 -12.29 14.17
N ASP A 26 -10.43 -11.11 14.72
CA ASP A 26 -11.42 -10.10 15.08
C ASP A 26 -11.38 -8.86 14.16
N ILE A 27 -10.18 -8.47 13.74
CA ILE A 27 -9.96 -7.28 12.91
C ILE A 27 -8.94 -7.54 11.78
N SER A 28 -8.95 -6.64 10.80
CA SER A 28 -8.00 -6.56 9.71
C SER A 28 -7.27 -5.22 9.72
N ILE A 29 -5.98 -5.27 9.41
CA ILE A 29 -5.08 -4.13 9.53
C ILE A 29 -4.32 -3.98 8.21
N LEU A 30 -4.26 -2.78 7.66
CA LEU A 30 -3.39 -2.44 6.55
C LEU A 30 -2.25 -1.55 7.05
N ILE A 31 -1.02 -1.98 6.85
CA ILE A 31 0.18 -1.29 7.31
C ILE A 31 0.86 -0.64 6.10
N ASP A 32 1.23 0.63 6.24
CA ASP A 32 1.98 1.44 5.27
C ASP A 32 1.39 1.40 3.86
N PRO A 33 0.15 1.89 3.68
CA PRO A 33 -0.53 1.86 2.40
C PRO A 33 -0.03 2.96 1.46
N GLY A 34 1.28 3.08 1.23
CA GLY A 34 1.83 4.02 0.25
C GLY A 34 2.49 3.31 -0.92
N VAL A 35 2.65 4.06 -2.01
CA VAL A 35 3.36 3.61 -3.21
C VAL A 35 3.92 4.83 -3.92
N ALA A 36 5.17 4.74 -4.38
CA ALA A 36 5.79 5.80 -5.16
C ALA A 36 6.58 5.24 -6.34
N ILE A 37 6.71 6.04 -7.39
CA ILE A 37 7.47 5.67 -8.59
C ILE A 37 8.94 5.38 -8.25
N MET A 38 9.53 4.42 -8.96
CA MET A 38 10.95 4.12 -8.86
C MET A 38 11.82 5.28 -9.35
N HIS A 39 13.06 5.35 -8.84
CA HIS A 39 14.02 6.37 -9.24
C HIS A 39 14.31 6.29 -10.77
N PRO A 40 14.64 7.41 -11.45
CA PRO A 40 14.96 7.41 -12.88
C PRO A 40 16.05 6.40 -13.27
N SER A 41 17.02 6.15 -12.39
CA SER A 41 18.10 5.17 -12.62
C SER A 41 17.69 3.70 -12.46
N PHE A 42 16.47 3.40 -12.02
CA PHE A 42 15.97 2.03 -11.95
C PHE A 42 15.90 1.45 -13.38
N PRO A 43 16.35 0.21 -13.61
CA PRO A 43 16.52 -0.37 -14.95
C PRO A 43 15.18 -0.84 -15.55
N ALA A 44 14.31 0.12 -15.84
CA ALA A 44 13.02 -0.06 -16.48
C ALA A 44 12.67 1.21 -17.28
N THR A 45 11.80 1.10 -18.26
CA THR A 45 11.30 2.27 -19.00
C THR A 45 10.44 3.17 -18.10
N GLU A 46 10.19 4.39 -18.56
CA GLU A 46 9.29 5.28 -17.83
C GLU A 46 7.85 4.74 -17.84
N GLU A 47 7.42 4.13 -18.95
CA GLU A 47 6.10 3.50 -19.05
C GLU A 47 5.95 2.35 -18.04
N GLU A 48 6.93 1.45 -17.93
CA GLU A 48 6.89 0.34 -16.97
C GLU A 48 6.77 0.85 -15.53
N LYS A 49 7.52 1.90 -15.16
CA LYS A 49 7.47 2.50 -13.83
C LYS A 49 6.11 3.13 -13.52
N ILE A 50 5.47 3.75 -14.51
CA ILE A 50 4.13 4.31 -14.37
C ILE A 50 3.09 3.20 -14.25
N GLU A 51 3.20 2.14 -15.05
CA GLU A 51 2.31 0.98 -14.98
C GLU A 51 2.35 0.33 -13.60
N TRP A 52 3.53 0.04 -13.06
CA TRP A 52 3.69 -0.52 -11.72
C TRP A 52 3.18 0.41 -10.61
N LEU A 53 3.32 1.73 -10.78
CA LEU A 53 2.74 2.69 -9.83
C LEU A 53 1.22 2.54 -9.81
N ILE A 54 0.57 2.57 -10.98
CA ILE A 54 -0.89 2.45 -11.11
C ILE A 54 -1.39 1.10 -10.58
N GLU A 55 -0.66 0.02 -10.85
CA GLU A 55 -1.01 -1.31 -10.32
C GLU A 55 -0.90 -1.38 -8.80
N GLY A 56 0.17 -0.82 -8.24
CA GLY A 56 0.36 -0.70 -6.79
C GLY A 56 -0.75 0.12 -6.13
N GLU A 57 -1.10 1.27 -6.70
CA GLU A 57 -2.20 2.10 -6.20
C GLU A 57 -3.52 1.32 -6.15
N LYS A 58 -3.86 0.61 -7.23
CA LYS A 58 -5.07 -0.22 -7.30
C LYS A 58 -5.05 -1.35 -6.27
N ALA A 59 -3.90 -2.01 -6.10
CA ALA A 59 -3.76 -3.11 -5.16
C ALA A 59 -3.94 -2.65 -3.71
N ILE A 60 -3.34 -1.51 -3.35
CA ILE A 60 -3.42 -0.94 -2.00
C ILE A 60 -4.83 -0.41 -1.72
N LYS A 61 -5.47 0.30 -2.66
CA LYS A 61 -6.88 0.75 -2.52
C LYS A 61 -7.84 -0.41 -2.28
N LYS A 62 -7.70 -1.49 -3.05
CA LYS A 62 -8.51 -2.70 -2.84
C LYS A 62 -8.24 -3.39 -1.51
N ALA A 63 -7.06 -3.21 -0.93
CA ALA A 63 -6.74 -3.71 0.41
C ALA A 63 -7.30 -2.79 1.51
N SER A 64 -7.28 -1.47 1.31
CA SER A 64 -7.80 -0.49 2.28
C SER A 64 -9.32 -0.60 2.44
N GLU A 65 -10.06 -0.88 1.36
CA GLU A 65 -11.51 -1.19 1.40
C GLU A 65 -11.84 -2.34 2.37
N LYS A 66 -10.90 -3.28 2.57
CA LYS A 66 -11.09 -4.48 3.39
C LYS A 66 -10.54 -4.35 4.80
N ALA A 67 -9.78 -3.30 5.08
CA ALA A 67 -9.11 -3.10 6.36
C ALA A 67 -10.04 -2.41 7.35
N ASP A 68 -10.04 -2.84 8.61
CA ASP A 68 -10.76 -2.14 9.69
C ASP A 68 -9.90 -0.99 10.25
N ILE A 69 -8.57 -1.21 10.28
CA ILE A 69 -7.56 -0.28 10.81
C ILE A 69 -6.48 -0.05 9.76
N ILE A 70 -6.00 1.19 9.67
CA ILE A 70 -4.82 1.56 8.87
C ILE A 70 -3.72 2.07 9.80
N VAL A 71 -2.52 1.52 9.64
CA VAL A 71 -1.32 1.93 10.39
C VAL A 71 -0.35 2.57 9.42
N ILE A 72 0.15 3.76 9.76
CA ILE A 72 1.22 4.44 9.03
C ILE A 72 2.41 4.54 9.98
N SER A 73 3.53 3.92 9.61
CA SER A 73 4.76 3.92 10.41
C SER A 73 5.44 5.29 10.39
N HIS A 74 5.46 5.97 9.24
CA HIS A 74 6.01 7.31 9.05
C HIS A 74 5.50 7.96 7.75
N TYR A 75 5.70 9.27 7.60
CA TYR A 75 5.09 10.08 6.54
C TYR A 75 6.01 10.33 5.33
N HIS A 76 6.42 9.26 4.64
CA HIS A 76 6.94 9.36 3.27
C HIS A 76 5.88 8.83 2.28
N TYR A 77 5.87 9.34 1.04
CA TYR A 77 4.80 9.06 0.08
C TYR A 77 4.70 7.58 -0.35
N ASP A 78 5.76 6.80 -0.15
CA ASP A 78 5.78 5.34 -0.30
C ASP A 78 5.17 4.58 0.90
N HIS A 79 4.70 5.30 1.93
CA HIS A 79 4.03 4.75 3.12
C HIS A 79 2.60 5.30 3.36
N TYR A 80 2.19 6.37 2.68
CA TYR A 80 0.82 6.90 2.77
C TYR A 80 0.37 7.66 1.50
N PHE A 81 -0.94 7.80 1.31
CA PHE A 81 -1.57 8.61 0.26
C PHE A 81 -1.99 9.99 0.79
N PRO A 82 -1.20 11.06 0.58
CA PRO A 82 -1.56 12.40 1.06
C PRO A 82 -2.82 12.99 0.39
N SER A 83 -3.13 12.57 -0.83
CA SER A 83 -4.16 13.16 -1.68
C SER A 83 -5.47 12.37 -1.73
N ASP A 84 -5.53 11.19 -1.11
CA ASP A 84 -6.69 10.30 -1.16
C ASP A 84 -7.18 10.01 0.26
N LEU A 85 -7.84 11.01 0.85
CA LEU A 85 -8.34 10.95 2.23
C LEU A 85 -9.47 9.92 2.39
N ASP A 86 -10.19 9.60 1.31
CA ASP A 86 -11.27 8.61 1.31
C ASP A 86 -10.75 7.21 1.68
N MET A 87 -9.49 6.90 1.35
CA MET A 87 -8.84 5.65 1.78
C MET A 87 -8.77 5.48 3.30
N TYR A 88 -8.81 6.58 4.04
CA TYR A 88 -8.72 6.63 5.50
C TYR A 88 -10.08 6.87 6.18
N GLY A 89 -11.13 7.11 5.40
CA GLY A 89 -12.49 7.35 5.90
C GLY A 89 -13.10 6.10 6.55
N GLU A 90 -13.85 6.31 7.63
CA GLU A 90 -14.59 5.26 8.37
C GLU A 90 -13.72 4.10 8.88
N LYS A 91 -12.42 4.35 9.12
CA LYS A 91 -11.50 3.41 9.78
C LYS A 91 -11.41 3.73 11.27
N HIS A 92 -11.35 2.70 12.11
CA HIS A 92 -11.04 2.88 13.52
C HIS A 92 -9.53 3.15 13.63
N SER A 93 -9.17 4.36 14.06
CA SER A 93 -7.78 4.81 14.24
C SER A 93 -7.29 4.55 15.65
#